data_AF-X1HZ66-F1
#
_entry.id   AF-X1HZ66-F1
#
_cell.length_a   1.000
_cell.length_b   1.000
_cell.length_c   1.000
_cell.angle_alpha   90.00
_cell.angle_beta   90.00
_cell.angle_gamma   90.00
#
_symmetry.space_group_name_H-M   'P 1'
#
loop_
_entity.id
_entity.type
_entity.pdbx_description
1 polymer ?
#
loop_
_entity_poly.entity_id
_entity_poly.type
_entity_poly.pdbx_seq_one_letter_code
_entity_poly.pdbx_strand_id
1 'polypeptide(L)'
;QIVNNEYLEILAESGILGLALFALIIIILIIRNIKAIIKAQDKFIKAILVGLLAAFIGILVQYNTFSILYVMHIWFTIGLMIAVQNIVLRNNKNNEVS
;
A
#
# COMPACT_ATOMS: atom_id res chain seq x y z
N GLN A 1 4.34 31.11 -1.11
CA GLN A 1 3.54 29.89 -1.38
C GLN A 1 3.82 28.95 -0.22
N ILE A 2 2.84 28.69 0.64
CA ILE A 2 3.02 27.75 1.76
C ILE A 2 3.07 26.36 1.13
N VAL A 3 4.18 25.64 1.33
CA VAL A 3 4.34 24.27 0.85
C VAL A 3 3.33 23.43 1.64
N ASN A 4 2.26 23.02 0.97
CA ASN A 4 1.22 22.18 1.53
C ASN A 4 1.71 20.73 1.35
N ASN A 5 2.19 20.12 2.43
CA ASN A 5 2.74 18.77 2.43
C ASN A 5 2.02 18.01 3.54
N GLU A 6 1.22 17.02 3.16
CA GLU A 6 0.42 16.17 4.04
C GLU A 6 1.26 15.55 5.17
N TYR A 7 2.53 15.23 4.92
CA TYR A 7 3.43 14.72 5.97
C TYR A 7 3.74 15.77 7.04
N LEU A 8 3.88 17.03 6.66
CA LEU A 8 4.07 18.16 7.59
C LEU A 8 2.77 18.52 8.31
N GLU A 9 1.63 18.40 7.63
CA GLU A 9 0.30 18.64 8.21
C GLU A 9 -0.08 17.55 9.24
N ILE A 10 0.11 16.26 8.93
CA ILE A 10 -0.08 15.16 9.90
C ILE A 10 0.89 15.31 11.08
N LEU A 11 2.16 15.65 10.82
CA LEU A 11 3.14 15.93 11.88
C LEU A 11 2.69 17.12 12.76
N ALA A 12 2.06 18.14 12.17
CA ALA A 12 1.57 19.32 12.88
C ALA A 12 0.25 19.08 13.64
N GLU A 13 -0.66 18.25 13.12
CA GLU A 13 -1.99 18.00 13.69
C GLU A 13 -2.03 16.84 14.70
N SER A 14 -1.28 15.76 14.44
CA SER A 14 -1.27 14.55 15.29
C SER A 14 0.09 14.22 15.89
N GLY A 15 1.10 15.06 15.63
CA GLY A 15 2.45 14.89 16.16
C GLY A 15 3.19 13.70 15.57
N ILE A 16 4.34 13.38 16.15
CA ILE A 16 5.19 12.26 15.74
C ILE A 16 4.48 10.90 15.82
N LEU A 17 3.48 10.76 16.70
CA LEU A 17 2.71 9.53 16.88
C LEU A 17 1.78 9.24 15.70
N GLY A 18 1.10 10.26 15.16
CA GLY A 18 0.26 10.12 13.96
C GLY A 18 1.08 9.68 12.75
N LEU A 19 2.23 10.33 12.54
CA LEU A 19 3.16 9.98 11.47
C LEU A 19 3.72 8.56 11.64
N ALA A 20 4.07 8.16 12.86
CA ALA A 20 4.57 6.81 13.13
C ALA A 20 3.52 5.73 12.84
N LEU A 21 2.25 5.94 13.23
CA LEU A 21 1.17 4.98 12.97
C LEU A 21 0.86 4.88 11.47
N PHE A 22 0.88 6.00 10.76
CA PHE A 22 0.69 6.01 9.31
C PHE A 22 1.82 5.27 8.58
N ALA A 23 3.08 5.56 8.95
CA ALA A 23 4.24 4.85 8.42
C ALA A 23 4.16 3.34 8.71
N LEU A 24 3.71 2.96 9.91
CA LEU A 24 3.50 1.55 10.29
C LEU A 24 2.50 0.86 9.34
N ILE A 25 1.37 1.50 9.04
CA ILE A 25 0.37 0.95 8.10
C ILE A 25 0.97 0.74 6.71
N ILE A 26 1.71 1.73 6.20
CA ILE A 26 2.39 1.63 4.90
C ILE A 26 3.36 0.45 4.89
N ILE A 27 4.20 0.33 5.93
CA ILE A 27 5.17 -0.76 6.07
C ILE A 27 4.48 -2.12 6.09
N ILE A 28 3.38 -2.25 6.85
CA ILE A 28 2.59 -3.48 6.92
C ILE A 28 2.05 -3.86 5.54
N LEU A 29 1.49 -2.90 4.79
CA LEU A 29 0.96 -3.14 3.44
C LEU A 29 2.05 -3.61 2.48
N ILE A 30 3.23 -2.97 2.50
CA ILE A 30 4.36 -3.33 1.64
C ILE A 30 4.88 -4.73 1.98
N ILE A 31 5.11 -5.03 3.26
CA ILE A 31 5.60 -6.36 3.69
C ILE A 31 4.60 -7.45 3.29
N ARG A 32 3.30 -7.20 3.49
CA ARG A 32 2.25 -8.14 3.11
C ARG A 32 2.20 -8.34 1.60
N ASN A 33 2.40 -7.28 0.81
CA ASN A 33 2.46 -7.38 -0.65
C ASN A 33 3.67 -8.19 -1.14
N ILE A 34 4.84 -7.96 -0.55
CA ILE A 34 6.06 -8.73 -0.85
C ILE A 34 5.84 -10.21 -0.54
N LYS A 35 5.23 -10.54 0.62
CA LYS A 35 4.88 -11.93 0.96
C LYS A 35 3.93 -12.54 -0.07
N ALA A 36 2.94 -11.80 -0.56
CA ALA A 36 2.04 -12.28 -1.61
C ALA A 36 2.78 -12.49 -2.94
N ILE A 37 3.70 -11.61 -3.33
CA ILE A 37 4.53 -11.75 -4.54
C ILE A 37 5.36 -13.04 -4.47
N ILE A 38 6.02 -13.29 -3.34
CA ILE A 38 6.87 -14.49 -3.15
C ILE A 38 6.01 -15.77 -3.22
N LYS A 39 4.82 -15.75 -2.62
CA LYS A 39 3.89 -16.89 -2.59
C LYS A 39 3.07 -17.09 -3.86
N ALA A 40 3.03 -16.11 -4.77
CA ALA A 40 2.28 -16.21 -6.01
C ALA A 40 2.98 -17.18 -7.00
N GLN A 41 2.30 -18.27 -7.34
CA GLN A 41 2.76 -19.23 -8.35
C GLN A 41 2.43 -18.76 -9.77
N ASP A 42 1.26 -18.14 -9.93
CA ASP A 42 0.80 -17.60 -11.22
C ASP A 42 1.59 -16.33 -11.59
N LYS A 43 2.16 -16.34 -12.81
CA LYS A 43 2.98 -15.23 -13.34
C LYS A 43 2.18 -13.95 -13.56
N PHE A 44 0.92 -14.06 -13.97
CA PHE A 44 0.03 -12.92 -14.19
C PHE A 44 -0.34 -12.26 -12.86
N ILE A 45 -0.71 -13.05 -11.83
CA ILE A 45 -0.98 -12.51 -10.49
C ILE A 45 0.27 -11.85 -9.90
N LYS A 46 1.44 -12.48 -10.08
CA LYS A 46 2.73 -11.89 -9.65
C LYS A 46 2.99 -10.55 -10.33
N ALA A 47 2.77 -10.44 -11.63
CA ALA A 47 2.91 -9.18 -12.37
C ALA A 47 1.96 -8.09 -11.85
N ILE A 48 0.69 -8.45 -11.57
CA ILE A 48 -0.29 -7.53 -10.97
C ILE A 48 0.19 -7.03 -9.61
N LEU A 49 0.64 -7.92 -8.72
CA LEU A 49 1.11 -7.53 -7.39
C LEU A 49 2.32 -6.60 -7.44
N VAL A 50 3.24 -6.81 -8.38
CA VAL A 50 4.40 -5.93 -8.61
C VAL A 50 3.95 -4.58 -9.16
N GLY A 51 3.03 -4.57 -10.14
CA GLY A 51 2.47 -3.34 -10.70
C GLY A 51 1.72 -2.50 -9.67
N LEU A 52 0.92 -3.14 -8.81
CA LEU A 52 0.23 -2.47 -7.71
C LEU A 52 1.21 -1.93 -6.67
N LEU A 53 2.32 -2.61 -6.40
CA LEU A 53 3.37 -2.09 -5.52
C LEU A 53 4.00 -0.83 -6.10
N ALA A 54 4.35 -0.85 -7.39
CA ALA A 54 4.93 0.30 -8.08
C ALA A 54 3.96 1.48 -8.09
N ALA A 55 2.67 1.24 -8.39
CA ALA A 55 1.64 2.25 -8.35
C ALA A 55 1.49 2.87 -6.95
N PHE A 56 1.46 2.04 -5.91
CA PHE A 56 1.35 2.51 -4.53
C PHE A 56 2.56 3.36 -4.11
N ILE A 57 3.79 2.95 -4.46
CA ILE A 57 5.00 3.75 -4.22
C ILE A 57 4.93 5.08 -4.98
N GLY A 58 4.48 5.07 -6.24
CA GLY A 58 4.29 6.28 -7.03
C GLY A 58 3.32 7.27 -6.38
N ILE A 59 2.20 6.76 -5.84
CA ILE A 59 1.24 7.57 -5.08
C ILE A 59 1.89 8.15 -3.83
N LEU A 60 2.63 7.38 -3.05
CA LEU A 60 3.33 7.88 -1.85
C LEU A 60 4.33 9.00 -2.18
N VAL A 61 5.08 8.87 -3.26
CA VAL A 61 5.99 9.93 -3.74
C VAL A 61 5.19 11.17 -4.15
N GLN A 62 4.11 11.00 -4.91
CA GLN A 62 3.27 12.12 -5.34
C GLN A 62 2.65 12.88 -4.16
N TYR A 63 2.26 12.16 -3.09
CA TYR A 63 1.71 12.72 -1.86
C TYR A 63 2.69 13.64 -1.11
N ASN A 64 4.00 13.53 -1.35
CA ASN A 64 4.97 14.49 -0.82
C ASN A 64 4.96 15.84 -1.56
N THR A 65 4.38 15.89 -2.77
CA THR A 65 4.46 17.05 -3.68
C THR A 65 3.15 17.77 -3.93
N PHE A 66 2.00 17.10 -3.74
CA PHE A 66 0.68 17.68 -3.99
C PHE A 66 -0.32 17.29 -2.90
N SER A 67 -1.01 18.28 -2.33
CA SER A 67 -2.04 18.08 -1.32
C SER A 67 -3.43 17.82 -1.94
N ILE A 68 -4.11 16.80 -1.41
CA ILE A 68 -5.57 16.67 -1.30
C ILE A 68 -6.38 16.25 -2.55
N LEU A 69 -6.01 16.57 -3.79
CA LEU A 69 -6.93 16.29 -4.93
C LEU A 69 -7.10 14.80 -5.32
N TYR A 70 -6.26 13.89 -4.81
CA TYR A 70 -6.18 12.51 -5.31
C TYR A 70 -6.44 11.42 -4.27
N VAL A 71 -7.10 11.74 -3.14
CA VAL A 71 -7.46 10.80 -2.07
C VAL A 71 -8.20 9.54 -2.56
N MET A 72 -8.94 9.60 -3.66
CA MET A 72 -9.61 8.41 -4.18
C MET A 72 -8.64 7.34 -4.69
N HIS A 73 -7.51 7.74 -5.29
CA HIS A 73 -6.56 6.83 -5.92
C HIS A 73 -5.84 5.96 -4.89
N ILE A 74 -5.54 6.50 -3.71
CA ILE A 74 -4.87 5.74 -2.65
C ILE A 74 -5.78 4.63 -2.13
N TRP A 75 -7.06 4.95 -1.85
CA TRP A 75 -8.01 3.99 -1.31
C TRP A 75 -8.36 2.90 -2.33
N PHE A 76 -8.55 3.27 -3.60
CA PHE A 76 -8.76 2.31 -4.68
C PHE A 76 -7.56 1.36 -4.81
N THR A 77 -6.34 1.90 -4.86
CA THR A 77 -5.11 1.10 -5.00
C THR A 77 -4.91 0.17 -3.81
N ILE A 78 -5.15 0.64 -2.59
CA ILE A 78 -5.06 -0.18 -1.37
C ILE A 78 -6.10 -1.31 -1.41
N GLY A 79 -7.36 -1.01 -1.73
CA GLY A 79 -8.43 -1.99 -1.81
C GLY A 79 -8.14 -3.09 -2.83
N LEU A 80 -7.71 -2.70 -4.04
CA LEU A 80 -7.33 -3.63 -5.10
C LEU A 80 -6.11 -4.48 -4.71
N MET A 81 -5.09 -3.86 -4.12
CA MET A 81 -3.90 -4.55 -3.63
C MET A 81 -4.25 -5.61 -2.58
N ILE A 82 -5.08 -5.26 -1.59
CA ILE A 82 -5.55 -6.21 -0.56
C ILE A 82 -6.34 -7.36 -1.17
N ALA A 83 -7.22 -7.09 -2.15
CA ALA A 83 -8.01 -8.12 -2.81
C ALA A 83 -7.12 -9.16 -3.53
N VAL A 84 -6.14 -8.69 -4.31
CA VAL A 84 -5.21 -9.59 -5.03
C VAL A 84 -4.32 -10.37 -4.06
N GLN A 85 -3.83 -9.73 -2.99
CA GLN A 85 -3.09 -10.42 -1.94
C GLN A 85 -3.93 -11.54 -1.30
N ASN A 86 -5.21 -11.30 -1.05
CA ASN A 86 -6.10 -12.30 -0.44
C ASN A 86 -6.29 -13.52 -1.36
N ILE A 87 -6.37 -13.33 -2.67
CA ILE A 87 -6.45 -14.45 -3.63
C ILE A 87 -5.23 -15.37 -3.46
N VAL A 88 -4.03 -14.80 -3.36
CA VAL A 88 -2.79 -15.59 -3.22
C VAL A 88 -2.64 -16.22 -1.83
N LEU A 89 -2.87 -15.43 -0.79
CA LEU A 89 -2.61 -15.86 0.59
C LEU A 89 -3.69 -16.83 1.10
N ARG A 90 -4.94 -16.71 0.62
CA ARG A 90 -6.03 -17.64 0.97
C ARG A 90 -5.89 -18.97 0.24
N ASN A 91 -5.49 -18.98 -1.04
CA ASN A 91 -5.28 -20.21 -1.81
C ASN A 91 -4.21 -21.12 -1.19
N ASN A 92 -3.11 -20.55 -0.67
CA ASN A 92 -2.07 -21.34 -0.02
C ASN A 92 -2.55 -22.02 1.28
N LYS A 93 -3.47 -21.39 2.02
CA LYS A 93 -3.98 -21.95 3.28
C LYS A 93 -4.84 -23.19 3.07
N ASN A 94 -5.47 -23.33 1.90
CA ASN A 94 -6.28 -24.51 1.56
C ASN A 94 -5.42 -25.68 1.10
N ASN A 95 -4.26 -25.42 0.46
CA ASN A 95 -3.34 -26.45 -0.03
C ASN A 95 -2.48 -27.09 1.07
N GLU A 96 -2.37 -26.45 2.25
CA GLU A 96 -1.65 -27.00 3.41
C GLU A 96 -2.52 -27.93 4.28
N VAL A 97 -3.84 -27.95 4.07
CA VAL A 97 -4.83 -28.70 4.88
C VAL A 97 -5.39 -29.94 4.14
N SER A 98 -5.00 -30.15 2.88
CA SER A 98 -5.36 -31.30 2.03
C SER A 98 -4.18 -32.25 1.85
#